data_AF-A0A8T3TEP1-F1
#
_entry.id   AF-A0A8T3TEP1-F1
#
_cell.length_a   1.000
_cell.length_b   1.000
_cell.length_c   1.000
_cell.angle_alpha   90.00
_cell.angle_beta   90.00
_cell.angle_gamma   90.00
#
_symmetry.space_group_name_H-M   'P 1'
#
loop_
_entity.id
_entity.type
_entity.pdbx_description
1 polymer ?
#
loop_
_entity_poly.entity_id
_entity_poly.type
_entity_poly.pdbx_seq_one_letter_code
_entity_poly.pdbx_strand_id
1 'polypeptide(L)'
;MIPAIALVLVVTLGGTIATYAFDRAAPAYARLATGALIGLTALGFIGFVLALLLGMTPVSQGIAAAVALAPVLLLRSPSIRTAVRRDLEAARDRLGSIARPSSRGLVTVAYGLAIAVGAWLVADRTLFEQADGLYIGNVNNLGDLPYHLQITASFAYGDNFPPQNPVFAGSGFSYHYIADFLAAVFVAVGTSLRDGMLILTVTAGLALLALIHRWTRDLTGSAVAARIAPLLLAFSGGLGWLVLFDEARRGESGLVAAFAASDARYTIDPEGFWRFGNAITTLLIPQRGLLLGMGLAVIVFTLLWQHLNVPDEPASPTATWRRGLRDALTEPRMVVAGVLTGVLPMVHIHTFAVVGGTAFLWGIAFREWRAGRWLPWVVYVASTMAVAVPLLAWTARGSQASISAFFGLELGWDHGAHPLPWFWLANTGAFIPAFVAALLWRGDRPLVPRRLLLYALPFVVWFIVPNVLRLAPWLWDNIKVFVYWWLGGVPIVALLLARLWSDRTGPRIAAVALAVVLMAAGA
;
A
#
# COMPACT_ATOMS: atom_id res chain seq x y z
N MET A 1 0.02 20.12 -16.09
CA MET A 1 0.19 18.66 -15.88
C MET A 1 1.46 18.07 -16.49
N ILE A 2 1.80 18.35 -17.76
CA ILE A 2 2.90 17.68 -18.49
C ILE A 2 4.25 17.66 -17.73
N PRO A 3 4.75 18.77 -17.13
CA PRO A 3 6.03 18.76 -16.43
C PRO A 3 6.07 17.81 -15.23
N ALA A 4 4.98 17.74 -14.45
CA ALA A 4 4.90 16.81 -13.31
C ALA A 4 4.85 15.35 -13.77
N ILE A 5 4.13 15.04 -14.85
CA ILE A 5 4.13 13.69 -15.43
C ILE A 5 5.53 13.30 -15.89
N ALA A 6 6.25 14.20 -16.58
CA ALA A 6 7.63 13.97 -16.98
C ALA A 6 8.55 13.73 -15.77
N LEU A 7 8.38 14.51 -14.71
CA LEU A 7 9.11 14.34 -13.45
C LEU A 7 8.84 12.96 -12.82
N VAL A 8 7.57 12.54 -12.74
CA VAL A 8 7.19 11.20 -12.27
C VAL A 8 7.84 10.10 -13.10
N LEU A 9 7.84 10.23 -14.43
CA LEU A 9 8.46 9.24 -15.33
C LEU A 9 9.98 9.15 -15.12
N VAL A 10 10.67 10.28 -14.93
CA VAL A 10 12.11 10.33 -14.66
C VAL A 10 12.45 9.61 -13.36
N VAL A 11 11.76 9.93 -12.27
CA VAL A 11 12.06 9.29 -10.98
C VAL A 11 11.62 7.83 -10.94
N THR A 12 10.54 7.49 -11.67
CA THR A 12 10.11 6.10 -11.88
C THR A 12 11.17 5.30 -12.63
N LEU A 13 11.83 5.88 -13.64
CA LEU A 13 12.95 5.23 -14.33
C LEU A 13 14.10 4.95 -13.37
N GLY A 14 14.51 5.93 -12.57
CA GLY A 14 15.53 5.77 -11.53
C GLY A 14 15.20 4.61 -10.57
N GLY A 15 14.00 4.63 -9.99
CA GLY A 15 13.53 3.56 -9.10
C GLY A 15 13.44 2.20 -9.81
N THR A 16 12.99 2.17 -11.07
CA THR A 16 12.87 0.93 -11.87
C THR A 16 14.23 0.29 -12.09
N ILE A 17 15.25 1.09 -12.45
CA ILE A 17 16.62 0.59 -12.59
C ILE A 17 17.18 0.12 -11.24
N ALA A 18 16.88 0.82 -10.14
CA ALA A 18 17.30 0.40 -8.80
C ALA A 18 16.82 -1.03 -8.46
N THR A 19 15.63 -1.44 -8.92
CA THR A 19 15.11 -2.79 -8.66
C THR A 19 15.99 -3.92 -9.19
N TYR A 20 16.82 -3.68 -10.21
CA TYR A 20 17.73 -4.71 -10.71
C TYR A 20 18.87 -5.04 -9.74
N ALA A 21 19.17 -4.13 -8.81
CA ALA A 21 20.18 -4.35 -7.78
C ALA A 21 19.68 -5.29 -6.67
N PHE A 22 18.44 -5.09 -6.21
CA PHE A 22 17.90 -5.79 -5.03
C PHE A 22 16.81 -6.81 -5.33
N ASP A 23 16.16 -6.76 -6.50
CA ASP A 23 15.03 -7.63 -6.83
C ASP A 23 15.18 -8.21 -8.24
N ARG A 24 16.15 -9.12 -8.38
CA ARG A 24 16.59 -9.63 -9.67
C ARG A 24 15.54 -10.48 -10.39
N ALA A 25 14.62 -11.09 -9.65
CA ALA A 25 13.56 -11.93 -10.21
C ALA A 25 12.25 -11.17 -10.52
N ALA A 26 12.16 -9.87 -10.20
CA ALA A 26 10.95 -9.10 -10.44
C ALA A 26 10.59 -9.04 -11.94
N PRO A 27 9.31 -9.29 -12.30
CA PRO A 27 8.82 -9.05 -13.64
C PRO A 27 8.72 -7.54 -13.94
N ALA A 28 8.81 -7.16 -15.23
CA ALA A 28 8.84 -5.76 -15.67
C ALA A 28 7.74 -4.86 -15.08
N TYR A 29 6.48 -5.33 -15.00
CA TYR A 29 5.38 -4.53 -14.44
C TYR A 29 5.58 -4.24 -12.94
N ALA A 30 6.13 -5.20 -12.20
CA ALA A 30 6.43 -5.05 -10.77
C ALA A 30 7.65 -4.15 -10.56
N ARG A 31 8.62 -4.19 -11.47
CA ARG A 31 9.75 -3.24 -11.46
C ARG A 31 9.26 -1.81 -11.65
N LEU A 32 8.35 -1.58 -12.61
CA LEU A 32 7.77 -0.27 -12.86
C LEU A 32 6.98 0.24 -11.65
N ALA A 33 6.12 -0.60 -11.06
CA ALA A 33 5.35 -0.25 -9.88
C ALA A 33 6.23 0.03 -8.65
N THR A 34 7.22 -0.84 -8.40
CA THR A 34 8.22 -0.62 -7.33
C THR A 34 9.01 0.66 -7.59
N GLY A 35 9.41 0.87 -8.85
CA GLY A 35 10.20 2.01 -9.27
C GLY A 35 9.45 3.33 -9.14
N ALA A 36 8.15 3.36 -9.41
CA ALA A 36 7.32 4.53 -9.21
C ALA A 36 7.29 4.94 -7.73
N LEU A 37 7.03 4.00 -6.81
CA LEU A 37 6.96 4.31 -5.38
C LEU A 37 8.32 4.66 -4.78
N ILE A 38 9.38 3.93 -5.12
CA ILE A 38 10.75 4.25 -4.67
C ILE A 38 11.21 5.58 -5.25
N GLY A 39 10.94 5.84 -6.54
CA GLY A 39 11.27 7.08 -7.21
C GLY A 39 10.56 8.29 -6.59
N LEU A 40 9.25 8.18 -6.35
CA LEU A 40 8.48 9.21 -5.65
C LEU A 40 8.99 9.42 -4.23
N THR A 41 9.27 8.35 -3.49
CA THR A 41 9.81 8.45 -2.13
C THR A 41 11.18 9.16 -2.14
N ALA A 42 12.07 8.77 -3.04
CA ALA A 42 13.37 9.41 -3.21
C ALA A 42 13.23 10.91 -3.56
N LEU A 43 12.36 11.24 -4.52
CA LEU A 43 12.05 12.63 -4.87
C LEU A 43 11.53 13.41 -3.66
N GLY A 44 10.64 12.82 -2.86
CA GLY A 44 10.06 13.46 -1.69
C GLY A 44 11.11 13.78 -0.63
N PHE A 45 11.95 12.81 -0.27
CA PHE A 45 12.98 13.03 0.75
C PHE A 45 14.14 13.90 0.27
N ILE A 46 14.67 13.66 -0.93
CA ILE A 46 15.78 14.46 -1.49
C ILE A 46 15.29 15.88 -1.77
N GLY A 47 14.10 16.01 -2.38
CA GLY A 47 13.48 17.29 -2.65
C GLY A 47 13.19 18.07 -1.38
N PHE A 48 12.76 17.41 -0.31
CA PHE A 48 12.52 18.05 0.99
C PHE A 48 13.82 18.60 1.59
N VAL A 49 14.90 17.81 1.60
CA VAL A 49 16.21 18.26 2.08
C VAL A 49 16.74 19.43 1.24
N LEU A 50 16.59 19.38 -0.09
CA LEU A 50 17.01 20.48 -0.95
C LEU A 50 16.15 21.73 -0.78
N ALA A 51 14.83 21.58 -0.58
CA ALA A 51 13.94 22.70 -0.33
C ALA A 51 14.23 23.37 1.03
N LEU A 52 14.63 22.61 2.05
CA LEU A 52 15.12 23.18 3.32
C LEU A 52 16.34 24.10 3.13
N LEU A 53 17.17 23.85 2.13
CA LEU A 53 18.43 24.58 1.89
C LEU A 53 18.30 25.69 0.85
N LEU A 54 17.48 25.46 -0.19
CA LEU A 54 17.42 26.27 -1.40
C LEU A 54 16.02 26.83 -1.69
N GLY A 55 15.04 26.55 -0.82
CA GLY A 55 13.63 26.88 -1.03
C GLY A 55 12.91 25.95 -2.03
N MET A 56 11.58 26.07 -2.09
CA MET A 56 10.75 25.35 -3.05
C MET A 56 10.81 25.99 -4.44
N THR A 57 11.82 25.62 -5.24
CA THR A 57 12.05 26.16 -6.59
C THR A 57 12.10 25.05 -7.66
N PRO A 58 11.78 25.33 -8.93
CA PRO A 58 11.94 24.36 -10.01
C PRO A 58 13.37 23.80 -10.12
N VAL A 59 14.38 24.62 -9.76
CA VAL A 59 15.80 24.21 -9.78
C VAL A 59 16.09 23.19 -8.68
N SER A 60 15.64 23.43 -7.44
CA SER A 60 15.85 22.47 -6.34
C SER A 60 15.17 21.14 -6.63
N GLN A 61 13.97 21.16 -7.25
CA GLN A 61 13.27 19.95 -7.66
C GLN A 61 13.91 19.25 -8.87
N GLY A 62 14.49 20.01 -9.81
CA GLY A 62 15.28 19.46 -10.91
C GLY A 62 16.53 18.71 -10.42
N ILE A 63 17.24 19.27 -9.43
CA ILE A 63 18.38 18.60 -8.79
C ILE A 63 17.92 17.35 -8.05
N ALA A 64 16.80 17.44 -7.30
CA ALA A 64 16.23 16.29 -6.61
C ALA A 64 15.92 15.13 -7.57
N ALA A 65 15.31 15.44 -8.72
CA ALA A 65 15.01 14.48 -9.78
C ALA A 65 16.28 13.84 -10.35
N ALA A 66 17.33 14.64 -10.60
CA ALA A 66 18.61 14.14 -11.10
C ALA A 66 19.29 13.18 -10.11
N VAL A 67 19.24 13.47 -8.81
CA VAL A 67 19.76 12.58 -7.77
C VAL A 67 18.90 11.33 -7.64
N ALA A 68 17.57 11.44 -7.70
CA ALA A 68 16.67 10.28 -7.71
C ALA A 68 16.87 9.39 -8.96
N LEU A 69 17.38 9.94 -10.06
CA LEU A 69 17.78 9.23 -11.28
C LEU A 69 19.15 8.54 -11.18
N ALA A 70 19.95 8.81 -10.14
CA ALA A 70 21.29 8.24 -9.96
C ALA A 70 21.39 6.70 -10.12
N PRO A 71 20.38 5.87 -9.78
CA PRO A 71 20.43 4.44 -10.05
C PRO A 71 20.62 4.07 -11.52
N VAL A 72 20.37 4.95 -12.49
CA VAL A 72 20.71 4.73 -13.91
C VAL A 72 22.21 4.43 -14.09
N LEU A 73 23.07 4.90 -13.19
CA LEU A 73 24.51 4.58 -13.18
C LEU A 73 24.78 3.06 -13.02
N LEU A 74 23.82 2.29 -12.49
CA LEU A 74 23.89 0.83 -12.42
C LEU A 74 23.94 0.16 -13.80
N LEU A 75 23.50 0.84 -14.87
CA LEU A 75 23.62 0.37 -16.25
C LEU A 75 25.08 0.24 -16.73
N ARG A 76 26.05 0.79 -15.98
CA ARG A 76 27.49 0.51 -16.18
C ARG A 76 27.82 -0.97 -15.96
N SER A 77 27.03 -1.69 -15.16
CA SER A 77 27.17 -3.13 -14.98
C SER A 77 26.64 -3.89 -16.20
N PRO A 78 27.47 -4.71 -16.89
CA PRO A 78 27.04 -5.50 -18.04
C PRO A 78 25.89 -6.46 -17.72
N SER A 79 25.83 -6.98 -16.48
CA SER A 79 24.78 -7.92 -16.06
C SER A 79 23.43 -7.21 -15.94
N ILE A 80 23.40 -6.01 -15.36
CA ILE A 80 22.19 -5.19 -15.24
C ILE A 80 21.73 -4.73 -16.62
N ARG A 81 22.65 -4.23 -17.47
CA ARG A 81 22.30 -3.83 -18.84
C ARG A 81 21.69 -4.97 -19.65
N THR A 82 22.24 -6.18 -19.53
CA THR A 82 21.69 -7.37 -20.21
C THR A 82 20.33 -7.78 -19.64
N ALA A 83 20.09 -7.61 -18.34
CA ALA A 83 18.78 -7.85 -17.74
C ALA A 83 17.74 -6.83 -18.21
N VAL A 84 18.09 -5.55 -18.22
CA VAL A 84 17.24 -4.45 -18.72
C VAL A 84 16.89 -4.66 -20.19
N ARG A 85 17.88 -5.01 -21.03
CA ARG A 85 17.65 -5.28 -22.45
C ARG A 85 16.65 -6.42 -22.65
N ARG A 86 16.79 -7.51 -21.89
CA ARG A 86 15.84 -8.65 -21.93
C ARG A 86 14.43 -8.24 -21.55
N ASP A 87 14.27 -7.44 -20.49
CA ASP A 87 12.95 -6.95 -20.07
C ASP A 87 12.33 -6.00 -21.12
N LEU A 88 13.13 -5.15 -21.77
CA LEU A 88 12.68 -4.28 -22.86
C LEU A 88 12.28 -5.08 -24.11
N GLU A 89 13.06 -6.09 -24.50
CA GLU A 89 12.74 -7.00 -25.61
C GLU A 89 11.44 -7.75 -25.32
N ALA A 90 11.29 -8.31 -24.12
CA ALA A 90 10.05 -8.98 -23.71
C ALA A 90 8.84 -8.02 -23.67
N ALA A 91 9.03 -6.76 -23.27
CA ALA A 91 7.97 -5.76 -23.31
C ALA A 91 7.58 -5.41 -24.76
N ARG A 92 8.57 -5.26 -25.66
CA ARG A 92 8.35 -5.01 -27.09
C ARG A 92 7.59 -6.16 -27.74
N ASP A 93 7.95 -7.41 -27.44
CA ASP A 93 7.28 -8.59 -27.98
C ASP A 93 5.81 -8.66 -27.52
N ARG A 94 5.56 -8.36 -26.24
CA ARG A 94 4.21 -8.27 -25.69
C ARG A 94 3.40 -7.18 -26.37
N LEU A 95 3.97 -5.99 -26.58
CA LEU A 95 3.31 -4.90 -27.31
C LEU A 95 3.03 -5.29 -28.77
N GLY A 96 3.99 -5.96 -29.44
CA GLY A 96 3.79 -6.49 -30.78
C GLY A 96 2.65 -7.51 -30.86
N SER A 97 2.49 -8.34 -29.82
CA SER A 97 1.37 -9.28 -29.75
C SER A 97 0.00 -8.61 -29.61
N ILE A 98 -0.09 -7.33 -29.24
CA ILE A 98 -1.36 -6.59 -29.18
C ILE A 98 -1.96 -6.43 -30.59
N ALA A 99 -1.14 -6.35 -31.64
CA ALA A 99 -1.62 -6.28 -33.02
C ALA A 99 -2.29 -7.59 -33.50
N ARG A 100 -2.04 -8.71 -32.82
CA ARG A 100 -2.69 -10.02 -33.07
C ARG A 100 -3.05 -10.68 -31.74
N PRO A 101 -4.03 -10.13 -31.01
CA PRO A 101 -4.19 -10.46 -29.61
C PRO A 101 -4.90 -11.81 -29.47
N SER A 102 -4.34 -12.69 -28.63
CA SER A 102 -5.07 -13.86 -28.17
C SER A 102 -6.22 -13.43 -27.25
N SER A 103 -7.26 -14.27 -27.11
CA SER A 103 -8.37 -14.03 -26.16
C SER A 103 -7.88 -13.76 -24.73
N ARG A 104 -6.87 -14.52 -24.27
CA ARG A 104 -6.23 -14.32 -22.96
C ARG A 104 -5.47 -13.00 -22.87
N GLY A 105 -4.85 -12.57 -23.96
CA GLY A 105 -4.19 -11.27 -24.08
C GLY A 105 -5.19 -10.13 -23.96
N LEU A 106 -6.31 -10.19 -24.70
CA LEU A 106 -7.40 -9.21 -24.62
C LEU A 106 -7.96 -9.07 -23.21
N VAL A 107 -8.23 -10.20 -22.53
CA VAL A 107 -8.72 -10.18 -21.14
C VAL A 107 -7.72 -9.50 -20.19
N THR A 108 -6.42 -9.74 -20.38
CA THR A 108 -5.38 -9.14 -19.54
C THR A 108 -5.28 -7.63 -19.77
N VAL A 109 -5.34 -7.19 -21.03
CA VAL A 109 -5.34 -5.77 -21.39
C VAL A 109 -6.60 -5.08 -20.86
N ALA A 110 -7.77 -5.68 -21.07
CA ALA A 110 -9.04 -5.16 -20.56
C ALA A 110 -9.04 -5.04 -19.03
N TYR A 111 -8.52 -6.05 -18.33
CA TYR A 111 -8.35 -6.00 -16.87
C TYR A 111 -7.43 -4.86 -16.42
N GLY A 112 -6.27 -4.72 -17.06
CA GLY A 112 -5.33 -3.63 -16.74
C GLY A 112 -5.93 -2.25 -17.02
N LEU A 113 -6.63 -2.08 -18.14
CA LEU A 113 -7.34 -0.84 -18.49
C LEU A 113 -8.48 -0.55 -17.51
N ALA A 114 -9.27 -1.55 -17.12
CA ALA A 114 -10.34 -1.38 -16.15
C ALA A 114 -9.81 -0.91 -14.78
N ILE A 115 -8.68 -1.47 -14.32
CA ILE A 115 -8.01 -0.98 -13.10
C ILE A 115 -7.51 0.45 -13.29
N ALA A 116 -6.87 0.75 -14.42
CA ALA A 116 -6.32 2.08 -14.71
C ALA A 116 -7.41 3.16 -14.72
N VAL A 117 -8.47 2.91 -15.48
CA VAL A 117 -9.63 3.79 -15.61
C VAL A 117 -10.37 3.90 -14.28
N GLY A 118 -10.60 2.79 -13.59
CA GLY A 118 -11.24 2.80 -12.27
C GLY A 118 -10.48 3.63 -11.25
N ALA A 119 -9.17 3.43 -11.10
CA ALA A 119 -8.34 4.21 -10.20
C ALA A 119 -8.34 5.70 -10.56
N TRP A 120 -8.27 6.03 -11.86
CA TRP A 120 -8.35 7.41 -12.31
C TRP A 120 -9.72 8.04 -12.01
N LEU A 121 -10.83 7.36 -12.31
CA LEU A 121 -12.18 7.88 -12.06
C LEU A 121 -12.43 8.17 -10.57
N VAL A 122 -12.01 7.26 -9.68
CA VAL A 122 -12.19 7.48 -8.24
C VAL A 122 -11.29 8.63 -7.75
N ALA A 123 -10.03 8.69 -8.21
CA ALA A 123 -9.13 9.77 -7.84
C ALA A 123 -9.57 11.14 -8.39
N ASP A 124 -10.10 11.19 -9.62
CA ASP A 124 -10.57 12.42 -10.28
C ASP A 124 -11.79 13.01 -9.57
N ARG A 125 -12.65 12.16 -9.01
CA ARG A 125 -13.83 12.55 -8.20
C ARG A 125 -13.51 12.86 -6.75
N THR A 126 -12.25 12.74 -6.34
CA THR A 126 -11.83 13.07 -4.97
C THR A 126 -11.82 14.57 -4.73
N LEU A 127 -11.34 15.34 -5.70
CA LEU A 127 -11.32 16.80 -5.73
C LEU A 127 -11.54 17.26 -7.17
N PHE A 128 -12.65 17.95 -7.42
CA PHE A 128 -13.00 18.42 -8.76
C PHE A 128 -13.54 19.84 -8.72
N GLU A 129 -13.39 20.54 -9.84
CA GLU A 129 -13.80 21.92 -10.01
C GLU A 129 -15.13 21.96 -10.77
N GLN A 130 -16.06 22.79 -10.30
CA GLN A 130 -17.27 23.19 -11.00
C GLN A 130 -17.24 24.72 -11.20
N ALA A 131 -18.19 25.25 -11.96
CA ALA A 131 -18.24 26.68 -12.29
C ALA A 131 -18.33 27.59 -11.05
N ASP A 132 -18.88 27.08 -9.94
CA ASP A 132 -19.15 27.77 -8.69
C ASP A 132 -18.18 27.40 -7.55
N GLY A 133 -17.26 26.45 -7.73
CA GLY A 133 -16.25 26.16 -6.72
C GLY A 133 -15.56 24.81 -6.80
N LEU A 134 -14.85 24.49 -5.72
CA LEU A 134 -14.17 23.20 -5.51
C LEU A 134 -15.09 22.25 -4.74
N TYR A 135 -15.19 21.01 -5.23
CA TYR A 135 -16.05 19.98 -4.70
C TYR A 135 -15.25 18.75 -4.29
N ILE A 136 -15.75 18.07 -3.26
CA ILE A 136 -15.20 16.84 -2.72
C ILE A 136 -16.24 15.75 -2.92
N GLY A 137 -15.91 14.70 -3.68
CA GLY A 137 -16.87 13.65 -4.05
C GLY A 137 -17.06 12.55 -3.01
N ASN A 138 -16.36 12.61 -1.88
CA ASN A 138 -16.49 11.62 -0.81
C ASN A 138 -16.53 12.29 0.58
N VAL A 139 -17.55 11.95 1.37
CA VAL A 139 -17.77 12.49 2.72
C VAL A 139 -16.61 12.20 3.68
N ASN A 140 -15.98 11.03 3.59
CA ASN A 140 -14.83 10.66 4.42
C ASN A 140 -13.62 11.57 4.17
N ASN A 141 -13.63 12.26 3.04
CA ASN A 141 -12.57 13.16 2.63
C ASN A 141 -12.85 14.63 2.98
N LEU A 142 -14.04 14.96 3.52
CA LEU A 142 -14.39 16.33 3.88
C LEU A 142 -13.51 16.88 5.00
N GLY A 143 -13.09 16.06 5.96
CA GLY A 143 -12.17 16.46 7.03
C GLY A 143 -10.71 16.37 6.61
N ASP A 144 -10.31 15.24 6.01
CA ASP A 144 -8.91 14.95 5.69
C ASP A 144 -8.38 15.80 4.54
N LEU A 145 -9.14 15.94 3.43
CA LEU A 145 -8.63 16.63 2.23
C LEU A 145 -8.32 18.11 2.46
N PRO A 146 -9.17 18.93 3.12
CA PRO A 146 -8.83 20.32 3.37
C PRO A 146 -7.56 20.47 4.21
N TYR A 147 -7.35 19.61 5.23
CA TYR A 147 -6.13 19.63 6.03
C TYR A 147 -4.90 19.37 5.16
N HIS A 148 -5.00 18.34 4.34
CA HIS A 148 -4.00 17.96 3.39
C HIS A 148 -3.72 19.01 2.28
N LEU A 149 -4.74 19.69 1.77
CA LEU A 149 -4.57 20.77 0.80
C LEU A 149 -3.84 21.95 1.43
N GLN A 150 -4.13 22.27 2.70
CA GLN A 150 -3.41 23.30 3.45
C GLN A 150 -1.93 22.95 3.62
N ILE A 151 -1.61 21.69 3.92
CA ILE A 151 -0.21 21.23 4.00
C ILE A 151 0.50 21.41 2.66
N THR A 152 -0.08 20.87 1.59
CA THR A 152 0.48 20.99 0.24
C THR A 152 0.67 22.46 -0.17
N ALA A 153 -0.34 23.31 0.07
CA ALA A 153 -0.30 24.73 -0.23
C ALA A 153 0.77 25.48 0.60
N SER A 154 0.96 25.11 1.87
CA SER A 154 1.98 25.72 2.72
C SER A 154 3.40 25.53 2.16
N PHE A 155 3.68 24.37 1.55
CA PHE A 155 4.95 24.13 0.87
C PHE A 155 5.01 24.80 -0.50
N ALA A 156 3.96 24.66 -1.31
CA ALA A 156 3.95 25.11 -2.70
C ALA A 156 3.95 26.63 -2.85
N TYR A 157 3.25 27.34 -1.97
CA TYR A 157 3.04 28.79 -2.06
C TYR A 157 3.58 29.56 -0.85
N GLY A 158 3.70 28.90 0.31
CA GLY A 158 4.12 29.54 1.56
C GLY A 158 5.60 29.36 1.90
N ASP A 159 6.35 28.59 1.12
CA ASP A 159 7.77 28.24 1.36
C ASP A 159 8.02 27.81 2.83
N ASN A 160 7.15 26.94 3.36
CA ASN A 160 7.13 26.52 4.76
C ASN A 160 8.34 25.63 5.15
N PHE A 161 9.52 26.25 5.28
CA PHE A 161 10.79 25.60 5.61
C PHE A 161 11.57 26.40 6.69
N PRO A 162 11.94 25.81 7.85
CA PRO A 162 11.56 24.47 8.30
C PRO A 162 10.04 24.37 8.53
N PRO A 163 9.43 23.19 8.37
CA PRO A 163 7.98 23.08 8.35
C PRO A 163 7.36 23.34 9.71
N GLN A 164 6.41 24.28 9.74
CA GLN A 164 5.49 24.50 10.84
C GLN A 164 4.12 23.91 10.51
N ASN A 165 3.34 23.62 11.54
CA ASN A 165 1.97 23.15 11.36
C ASN A 165 1.13 24.27 10.69
N PRO A 166 0.52 24.02 9.52
CA PRO A 166 -0.24 25.05 8.80
C PRO A 166 -1.55 25.45 9.50
N VAL A 167 -2.06 24.63 10.43
CA VAL A 167 -3.28 24.91 11.20
C VAL A 167 -2.96 25.57 12.54
N PHE A 168 -1.83 25.21 13.16
CA PHE A 168 -1.42 25.73 14.46
C PHE A 168 -0.06 26.42 14.35
N ALA A 169 -0.08 27.64 13.83
CA ALA A 169 1.11 28.45 13.55
C ALA A 169 2.02 28.59 14.79
N GLY A 170 3.33 28.53 14.59
CA GLY A 170 4.33 28.56 15.66
C GLY A 170 4.59 27.20 16.32
N SER A 171 3.85 26.14 15.98
CA SER A 171 4.15 24.77 16.42
C SER A 171 4.93 23.98 15.37
N GLY A 172 5.77 23.05 15.85
CA GLY A 172 6.49 22.13 15.00
C GLY A 172 5.56 21.18 14.27
N PHE A 173 5.95 20.75 13.07
CA PHE A 173 5.07 19.93 12.24
C PHE A 173 5.31 18.43 12.44
N SER A 174 4.43 17.80 13.24
CA SER A 174 4.59 16.40 13.66
C SER A 174 3.73 15.40 12.90
N TYR A 175 2.84 15.87 12.03
CA TYR A 175 2.12 15.01 11.09
C TYR A 175 3.06 14.53 9.98
N HIS A 176 2.73 13.41 9.32
CA HIS A 176 3.53 12.88 8.22
C HIS A 176 3.18 13.60 6.92
N TYR A 177 4.11 14.37 6.36
CA TYR A 177 3.82 15.31 5.26
C TYR A 177 4.55 15.00 3.94
N ILE A 178 5.27 13.89 3.81
CA ILE A 178 6.05 13.61 2.58
C ILE A 178 5.17 13.44 1.34
N ALA A 179 4.00 12.81 1.46
CA ALA A 179 3.06 12.71 0.36
C ALA A 179 2.50 14.08 -0.05
N ASP A 180 2.27 14.96 0.92
CA ASP A 180 1.75 16.31 0.72
C ASP A 180 2.82 17.20 0.07
N PHE A 181 4.07 17.07 0.54
CA PHE A 181 5.23 17.69 -0.05
C PHE A 181 5.44 17.24 -1.50
N LEU A 182 5.25 15.95 -1.83
CA LEU A 182 5.32 15.47 -3.22
C LEU A 182 4.28 16.13 -4.14
N ALA A 183 3.05 16.31 -3.65
CA ALA A 183 2.05 17.07 -4.40
C ALA A 183 2.50 18.54 -4.59
N ALA A 184 3.15 19.12 -3.58
CA ALA A 184 3.67 20.49 -3.66
C ALA A 184 4.83 20.61 -4.66
N VAL A 185 5.68 19.58 -4.78
CA VAL A 185 6.73 19.51 -5.83
C VAL A 185 6.11 19.55 -7.22
N PHE A 186 4.98 18.87 -7.44
CA PHE A 186 4.27 18.93 -8.72
C PHE A 186 3.71 20.32 -9.02
N VAL A 187 3.17 20.99 -8.00
CA VAL A 187 2.72 22.38 -8.11
C VAL A 187 3.89 23.30 -8.44
N ALA A 188 5.04 23.14 -7.78
CA ALA A 188 6.24 23.94 -8.01
C ALA A 188 6.78 23.82 -9.46
N VAL A 189 6.53 22.71 -10.15
CA VAL A 189 6.88 22.54 -11.58
C VAL A 189 5.74 22.89 -12.55
N GLY A 190 4.67 23.52 -12.05
CA GLY A 190 3.63 24.15 -12.87
C GLY A 190 2.32 23.38 -13.03
N THR A 191 1.94 22.52 -12.08
CA THR A 191 0.57 21.96 -12.03
C THR A 191 -0.33 22.73 -11.08
N SER A 192 -1.65 22.61 -11.26
CA SER A 192 -2.59 23.03 -10.22
C SER A 192 -2.44 22.15 -8.97
N LEU A 193 -2.94 22.64 -7.84
CA LEU A 193 -3.00 21.88 -6.59
C LEU A 193 -3.80 20.58 -6.78
N ARG A 194 -4.94 20.66 -7.46
CA ARG A 194 -5.83 19.55 -7.77
C ARG A 194 -5.14 18.48 -8.62
N ASP A 195 -4.45 18.89 -9.69
CA ASP A 195 -3.75 17.96 -10.57
C ASP A 195 -2.52 17.33 -9.91
N GLY A 196 -1.79 18.07 -9.06
CA GLY A 196 -0.67 17.52 -8.30
C GLY A 196 -1.11 16.39 -7.38
N MET A 197 -2.23 16.59 -6.68
CA MET A 197 -2.85 15.57 -5.84
C MET A 197 -3.32 14.36 -6.67
N LEU A 198 -3.97 14.61 -7.81
CA LEU A 198 -4.44 13.56 -8.72
C LEU A 198 -3.29 12.68 -9.24
N ILE A 199 -2.21 13.30 -9.72
CA ILE A 199 -1.04 12.59 -10.27
C ILE A 199 -0.42 11.68 -9.21
N LEU A 200 -0.26 12.18 -7.98
CA LEU A 200 0.28 11.38 -6.87
C LEU A 200 -0.62 10.17 -6.56
N THR A 201 -1.92 10.41 -6.37
CA THR A 201 -2.89 9.38 -5.99
C THR A 201 -3.01 8.30 -7.06
N VAL A 202 -3.11 8.68 -8.34
CA VAL A 202 -3.20 7.71 -9.45
C VAL A 202 -1.91 6.90 -9.57
N THR A 203 -0.74 7.55 -9.51
CA THR A 203 0.55 6.86 -9.64
C THR A 203 0.74 5.87 -8.50
N ALA A 204 0.52 6.29 -7.25
CA ALA A 204 0.69 5.44 -6.08
C ALA A 204 -0.38 4.33 -6.02
N GLY A 205 -1.63 4.62 -6.39
CA GLY A 205 -2.74 3.67 -6.46
C GLY A 205 -2.49 2.54 -7.46
N LEU A 206 -2.12 2.88 -8.69
CA LEU A 206 -1.81 1.88 -9.72
C LEU A 206 -0.59 1.02 -9.32
N ALA A 207 0.44 1.65 -8.77
CA ALA A 207 1.60 0.93 -8.27
C ALA A 207 1.22 -0.04 -7.15
N LEU A 208 0.42 0.38 -6.16
CA LEU A 208 -0.04 -0.47 -5.06
C LEU A 208 -0.81 -1.69 -5.58
N LEU A 209 -1.79 -1.50 -6.47
CA LEU A 209 -2.58 -2.61 -7.02
C LEU A 209 -1.72 -3.60 -7.82
N ALA A 210 -0.77 -3.10 -8.62
CA ALA A 210 0.19 -3.94 -9.33
C ALA A 210 1.12 -4.72 -8.37
N LEU A 211 1.52 -4.10 -7.26
CA LEU A 211 2.36 -4.74 -6.24
C LEU A 211 1.59 -5.79 -5.44
N ILE A 212 0.30 -5.58 -5.13
CA ILE A 212 -0.54 -6.60 -4.50
C ILE A 212 -0.71 -7.82 -5.39
N HIS A 213 -0.91 -7.61 -6.70
CA HIS A 213 -0.95 -8.69 -7.67
C HIS A 213 0.36 -9.51 -7.61
N ARG A 214 1.50 -8.82 -7.71
CA ARG A 214 2.83 -9.44 -7.68
C ARG A 214 3.09 -10.17 -6.35
N TRP A 215 2.83 -9.52 -5.23
CA TRP A 215 3.03 -10.08 -3.89
C TRP A 215 2.18 -11.34 -3.68
N THR A 216 0.91 -11.31 -4.10
CA THR A 216 0.03 -12.49 -4.07
C THR A 216 0.57 -13.63 -4.95
N ARG A 217 1.12 -13.30 -6.13
CA ARG A 217 1.75 -14.30 -7.00
C ARG A 217 2.96 -14.95 -6.33
N ASP A 218 3.79 -14.16 -5.66
CA ASP A 218 5.01 -14.63 -4.97
C ASP A 218 4.69 -15.48 -3.72
N LEU A 219 3.58 -15.19 -3.03
CA LEU A 219 3.12 -15.94 -1.86
C LEU A 219 2.42 -17.26 -2.22
N THR A 220 1.57 -17.24 -3.24
CA THR A 220 0.63 -18.34 -3.52
C THR A 220 1.05 -19.21 -4.71
N GLY A 221 1.90 -18.70 -5.60
CA GLY A 221 2.19 -19.35 -6.88
C GLY A 221 0.98 -19.43 -7.82
N SER A 222 -0.15 -18.79 -7.52
CA SER A 222 -1.39 -18.83 -8.31
C SER A 222 -1.61 -17.55 -9.09
N ALA A 223 -1.78 -17.66 -10.42
CA ALA A 223 -2.04 -16.51 -11.29
C ALA A 223 -3.48 -16.01 -11.16
N VAL A 224 -4.42 -16.91 -10.84
CA VAL A 224 -5.82 -16.56 -10.60
C VAL A 224 -5.94 -15.77 -9.29
N ALA A 225 -5.30 -16.25 -8.21
CA ALA A 225 -5.28 -15.54 -6.93
C ALA A 225 -4.67 -14.14 -7.09
N ALA A 226 -3.55 -14.03 -7.81
CA ALA A 226 -2.89 -12.76 -8.08
C ALA A 226 -3.80 -11.73 -8.80
N ARG A 227 -4.66 -12.17 -9.72
CA ARG A 227 -5.62 -11.28 -10.41
C ARG A 227 -6.80 -10.86 -9.54
N ILE A 228 -7.23 -11.73 -8.64
CA ILE A 228 -8.37 -11.47 -7.74
C ILE A 228 -7.96 -10.54 -6.60
N ALA A 229 -6.73 -10.69 -6.08
CA ALA A 229 -6.28 -9.99 -4.88
C ALA A 229 -6.42 -8.45 -4.92
N PRO A 230 -6.01 -7.72 -5.99
CA PRO A 230 -6.20 -6.27 -6.06
C PRO A 230 -7.67 -5.87 -5.95
N LEU A 231 -8.59 -6.67 -6.51
CA LEU A 231 -10.04 -6.41 -6.44
C LEU A 231 -10.58 -6.62 -5.03
N LEU A 232 -10.10 -7.63 -4.29
CA LEU A 232 -10.51 -7.85 -2.90
C LEU A 232 -10.08 -6.71 -1.97
N LEU A 233 -8.97 -6.02 -2.26
CA LEU A 233 -8.63 -4.78 -1.54
C LEU A 233 -9.51 -3.62 -2.02
N ALA A 234 -9.63 -3.44 -3.33
CA ALA A 234 -10.35 -2.30 -3.92
C ALA A 234 -11.82 -2.25 -3.50
N PHE A 235 -12.44 -3.42 -3.34
CA PHE A 235 -13.83 -3.60 -2.94
C PHE A 235 -13.95 -4.13 -1.52
N SER A 236 -13.05 -3.75 -0.61
CA SER A 236 -13.16 -4.15 0.79
C SER A 236 -14.39 -3.52 1.46
N GLY A 237 -14.91 -4.19 2.48
CA GLY A 237 -16.03 -3.70 3.28
C GLY A 237 -16.86 -4.85 3.85
N GLY A 238 -18.16 -4.62 4.03
CA GLY A 238 -19.04 -5.46 4.81
C GLY A 238 -20.34 -5.89 4.13
N LEU A 239 -21.36 -6.20 4.92
CA LEU A 239 -22.69 -6.61 4.47
C LEU A 239 -23.63 -5.43 4.15
N GLY A 240 -23.14 -4.19 4.14
CA GLY A 240 -24.00 -3.02 3.91
C GLY A 240 -24.64 -2.97 2.53
N TRP A 241 -24.11 -3.69 1.54
CA TRP A 241 -24.79 -3.90 0.26
C TRP A 241 -26.17 -4.59 0.39
N LEU A 242 -26.44 -5.29 1.49
CA LEU A 242 -27.78 -5.80 1.79
C LEU A 242 -28.78 -4.67 2.05
N VAL A 243 -28.32 -3.54 2.60
CA VAL A 243 -29.12 -2.33 2.79
C VAL A 243 -29.42 -1.71 1.43
N LEU A 244 -28.41 -1.56 0.57
CA LEU A 244 -28.60 -1.13 -0.83
C LEU A 244 -29.60 -2.03 -1.57
N PHE A 245 -29.49 -3.34 -1.42
CA PHE A 245 -30.42 -4.28 -2.06
C PHE A 245 -31.84 -4.17 -1.51
N ASP A 246 -31.99 -3.93 -0.21
CA ASP A 246 -33.28 -3.69 0.43
C ASP A 246 -33.92 -2.37 -0.03
N GLU A 247 -33.14 -1.30 -0.11
CA GLU A 247 -33.55 -0.01 -0.69
C GLU A 247 -33.97 -0.16 -2.15
N ALA A 248 -33.18 -0.87 -2.97
CA ALA A 248 -33.50 -1.12 -4.37
C ALA A 248 -34.75 -1.98 -4.58
N ARG A 249 -35.09 -2.85 -3.62
CA ARG A 249 -36.34 -3.62 -3.65
C ARG A 249 -37.55 -2.79 -3.23
N ARG A 250 -37.35 -1.81 -2.35
CA ARG A 250 -38.42 -0.94 -1.84
C ARG A 250 -38.68 0.27 -2.73
N GLY A 251 -37.62 0.86 -3.28
CA GLY A 251 -37.68 1.90 -4.29
C GLY A 251 -37.92 1.27 -5.65
N GLU A 252 -39.02 1.63 -6.32
CA GLU A 252 -39.45 1.05 -7.60
C GLU A 252 -38.47 1.27 -8.78
N SER A 253 -37.28 1.84 -8.52
CA SER A 253 -36.28 2.29 -9.49
C SER A 253 -35.12 1.28 -9.71
N GLY A 254 -35.06 0.20 -8.93
CA GLY A 254 -34.07 -0.87 -9.08
C GLY A 254 -32.65 -0.52 -8.61
N LEU A 255 -31.72 -1.47 -8.71
CA LEU A 255 -30.38 -1.38 -8.09
C LEU A 255 -29.52 -0.20 -8.56
N VAL A 256 -29.53 0.12 -9.84
CA VAL A 256 -28.70 1.21 -10.39
C VAL A 256 -29.20 2.56 -9.91
N ALA A 257 -30.52 2.77 -9.92
CA ALA A 257 -31.10 4.01 -9.44
C ALA A 257 -30.98 4.14 -7.92
N ALA A 258 -31.16 3.05 -7.17
CA ALA A 258 -30.91 3.05 -5.73
C ALA A 258 -29.46 3.44 -5.43
N PHE A 259 -28.48 2.85 -6.11
CA PHE A 259 -27.06 3.21 -5.94
C PHE A 259 -26.78 4.67 -6.34
N ALA A 260 -27.36 5.16 -7.44
CA ALA A 260 -27.13 6.52 -7.93
C ALA A 260 -27.85 7.61 -7.13
N ALA A 261 -28.98 7.28 -6.50
CA ALA A 261 -29.81 8.21 -5.73
C ALA A 261 -29.51 8.18 -4.23
N SER A 262 -28.74 7.20 -3.75
CA SER A 262 -28.54 6.98 -2.32
C SER A 262 -27.46 7.88 -1.74
N ASP A 263 -27.85 8.65 -0.72
CA ASP A 263 -26.94 9.28 0.23
C ASP A 263 -26.51 8.30 1.35
N ALA A 264 -27.00 7.05 1.31
CA ALA A 264 -26.73 6.05 2.34
C ALA A 264 -25.29 5.55 2.29
N ARG A 265 -24.72 5.38 3.47
CA ARG A 265 -23.33 4.97 3.64
C ARG A 265 -23.29 3.49 4.00
N TYR A 266 -22.99 2.65 3.02
CA TYR A 266 -23.07 1.20 3.19
C TYR A 266 -21.85 0.58 3.86
N THR A 267 -20.73 1.31 3.98
CA THR A 267 -19.51 0.79 4.62
C THR A 267 -19.05 1.60 5.83
N ILE A 268 -19.51 2.85 5.98
CA ILE A 268 -19.15 3.70 7.10
C ILE A 268 -20.26 4.66 7.52
N ASP A 269 -20.73 4.51 8.76
CA ASP A 269 -21.67 5.37 9.43
C ASP A 269 -21.05 5.85 10.76
N PRO A 270 -20.62 7.12 10.85
CA PRO A 270 -19.96 7.68 12.04
C PRO A 270 -20.76 7.54 13.34
N GLU A 271 -22.08 7.47 13.25
CA GLU A 271 -22.99 7.32 14.39
C GLU A 271 -23.63 5.93 14.45
N GLY A 272 -23.38 5.09 13.45
CA GLY A 272 -24.05 3.81 13.28
C GLY A 272 -23.15 2.59 13.41
N PHE A 273 -23.64 1.50 12.85
CA PHE A 273 -23.12 0.14 13.00
C PHE A 273 -21.97 -0.18 12.03
N TRP A 274 -21.93 0.51 10.89
CA TRP A 274 -20.90 0.31 9.85
C TRP A 274 -19.67 1.14 10.19
N ARG A 275 -18.55 0.48 10.52
CA ARG A 275 -17.31 1.14 10.93
C ARG A 275 -16.12 0.80 10.01
N PHE A 276 -16.14 -0.37 9.39
CA PHE A 276 -15.06 -0.83 8.51
C PHE A 276 -15.29 -0.37 7.06
N GLY A 277 -14.96 0.90 6.82
CA GLY A 277 -15.10 1.55 5.52
C GLY A 277 -14.27 0.88 4.41
N ASN A 278 -14.71 1.08 3.17
CA ASN A 278 -13.96 0.60 2.00
C ASN A 278 -12.54 1.22 1.96
N ALA A 279 -11.53 0.38 1.71
CA ALA A 279 -10.13 0.79 1.82
C ALA A 279 -9.77 1.88 0.83
N ILE A 280 -10.38 1.91 -0.37
CA ILE A 280 -10.08 2.92 -1.38
C ILE A 280 -10.69 4.27 -0.96
N THR A 281 -11.98 4.28 -0.66
CA THR A 281 -12.74 5.52 -0.47
C THR A 281 -12.66 6.11 0.93
N THR A 282 -12.34 5.30 1.94
CA THR A 282 -12.24 5.74 3.34
C THR A 282 -10.80 5.94 3.81
N LEU A 283 -9.83 5.23 3.22
CA LEU A 283 -8.46 5.21 3.72
C LEU A 283 -7.44 5.68 2.69
N LEU A 284 -7.29 4.96 1.58
CA LEU A 284 -6.18 5.15 0.64
C LEU A 284 -6.28 6.48 -0.10
N ILE A 285 -7.47 6.86 -0.55
CA ILE A 285 -7.65 8.13 -1.25
C ILE A 285 -7.65 9.33 -0.29
N PRO A 286 -8.39 9.29 0.84
CA PRO A 286 -8.34 10.40 1.78
C PRO A 286 -6.94 10.61 2.38
N GLN A 287 -6.26 9.52 2.74
CA GLN A 287 -4.96 9.54 3.38
C GLN A 287 -3.87 9.09 2.41
N ARG A 288 -3.45 10.01 1.54
CA ARG A 288 -2.38 9.74 0.56
C ARG A 288 -1.04 9.31 1.19
N GLY A 289 -0.78 9.70 2.44
CA GLY A 289 0.34 9.19 3.24
C GLY A 289 0.24 7.67 3.44
N LEU A 290 -0.94 7.17 3.83
CA LEU A 290 -1.21 5.74 3.94
C LEU A 290 -1.13 5.04 2.57
N LEU A 291 -1.58 5.65 1.48
CA LEU A 291 -1.46 5.05 0.14
C LEU A 291 0.00 4.82 -0.27
N LEU A 292 0.84 5.85 -0.14
CA LEU A 292 2.28 5.72 -0.40
C LEU A 292 2.91 4.73 0.58
N GLY A 293 2.60 4.86 1.87
CA GLY A 293 3.11 3.99 2.93
C GLY A 293 2.75 2.52 2.72
N MET A 294 1.51 2.20 2.37
CA MET A 294 1.05 0.84 2.10
C MET A 294 1.75 0.25 0.87
N GLY A 295 1.97 1.05 -0.17
CA GLY A 295 2.76 0.61 -1.31
C GLY A 295 4.20 0.25 -0.94
N LEU A 296 4.85 1.08 -0.12
CA LEU A 296 6.17 0.77 0.46
C LEU A 296 6.14 -0.47 1.36
N ALA A 297 5.09 -0.64 2.16
CA ALA A 297 4.90 -1.82 3.00
C ALA A 297 4.84 -3.11 2.17
N VAL A 298 4.10 -3.13 1.06
CA VAL A 298 4.02 -4.29 0.17
C VAL A 298 5.39 -4.60 -0.47
N ILE A 299 6.18 -3.58 -0.82
CA ILE A 299 7.57 -3.78 -1.28
C ILE A 299 8.40 -4.45 -0.18
N VAL A 300 8.37 -3.90 1.04
CA VAL A 300 9.11 -4.47 2.18
C VAL A 300 8.67 -5.91 2.47
N PHE A 301 7.37 -6.18 2.54
CA PHE A 301 6.84 -7.52 2.76
C PHE A 301 7.26 -8.49 1.65
N THR A 302 7.32 -8.03 0.40
CA THR A 302 7.81 -8.84 -0.71
C THR A 302 9.29 -9.17 -0.54
N LEU A 303 10.13 -8.20 -0.20
CA LEU A 303 11.58 -8.41 -0.01
C LEU A 303 11.87 -9.33 1.18
N LEU A 304 11.17 -9.13 2.30
CA LEU A 304 11.28 -10.00 3.48
C LEU A 304 10.81 -11.42 3.17
N TRP A 305 9.69 -11.58 2.44
CA TRP A 305 9.24 -12.90 2.02
C TRP A 305 10.24 -13.58 1.08
N GLN A 306 10.82 -12.86 0.13
CA GLN A 306 11.87 -13.42 -0.74
C GLN A 306 13.13 -13.84 0.02
N HIS A 307 13.45 -13.20 1.14
CA HIS A 307 14.54 -13.63 2.02
C HIS A 307 14.16 -14.92 2.76
N LEU A 308 12.97 -14.95 3.36
CA LEU A 308 12.44 -16.09 4.11
C LEU A 308 12.18 -17.32 3.24
N ASN A 309 11.85 -17.12 1.96
CA ASN A 309 11.42 -18.18 1.04
C ASN A 309 12.56 -18.80 0.20
N VAL A 310 13.81 -18.66 0.67
CA VAL A 310 14.95 -19.40 0.14
C VAL A 310 14.99 -20.80 0.78
N PRO A 311 15.31 -21.88 0.03
CA PRO A 311 15.49 -23.21 0.61
C PRO A 311 16.46 -23.19 1.79
N ASP A 312 16.20 -24.02 2.81
CA ASP A 312 17.03 -24.09 4.00
C ASP A 312 18.37 -24.77 3.70
N GLU A 313 19.30 -24.03 3.10
CA GLU A 313 20.72 -24.40 3.12
C GLU A 313 21.29 -24.01 4.49
N PRO A 314 21.87 -24.98 5.24
CA PRO A 314 22.49 -24.67 6.51
C PRO A 314 23.64 -23.68 6.32
N ALA A 315 23.73 -22.70 7.21
CA ALA A 315 24.86 -21.77 7.22
C ALA A 315 26.17 -22.58 7.29
N SER A 316 27.14 -22.23 6.45
CA SER A 316 28.45 -22.89 6.42
C SER A 316 29.08 -22.85 7.83
N PRO A 317 29.42 -24.00 8.44
CA PRO A 317 30.00 -24.06 9.79
C PRO A 317 31.32 -23.30 9.94
N THR A 318 31.98 -22.96 8.81
CA THR A 318 33.28 -22.29 8.76
C THR A 318 33.19 -20.80 8.45
N ALA A 319 31.99 -20.24 8.28
CA ALA A 319 31.82 -18.81 8.04
C ALA A 319 32.12 -18.00 9.31
N THR A 320 33.18 -17.20 9.28
CA THR A 320 33.45 -16.23 10.34
C THR A 320 32.36 -15.15 10.37
N TRP A 321 32.06 -14.58 11.54
CA TRP A 321 31.07 -13.51 11.68
C TRP A 321 31.36 -12.31 10.76
N ARG A 322 32.65 -12.04 10.47
CA ARG A 322 33.09 -10.98 9.55
C ARG A 322 32.69 -11.27 8.11
N ARG A 323 32.87 -12.52 7.64
CA ARG A 323 32.43 -12.92 6.30
C ARG A 323 30.91 -12.87 6.20
N GLY A 324 30.20 -13.40 7.20
CA GLY A 324 28.74 -13.31 7.26
C GLY A 324 28.22 -11.87 7.25
N LEU A 325 28.89 -10.94 7.95
CA LEU A 325 28.50 -9.52 7.96
C LEU A 325 28.70 -8.89 6.60
N ARG A 326 29.84 -9.17 5.96
CA ARG A 326 30.11 -8.72 4.60
C ARG A 326 29.05 -9.24 3.65
N ASP A 327 28.73 -10.53 3.69
CA ASP A 327 27.74 -11.16 2.82
C ASP A 327 26.36 -10.52 3.03
N ALA A 328 25.93 -10.32 4.28
CA ALA A 328 24.68 -9.66 4.63
C ALA A 328 24.63 -8.18 4.19
N LEU A 329 25.73 -7.43 4.31
CA LEU A 329 25.82 -6.04 3.82
C LEU A 329 25.87 -5.96 2.29
N THR A 330 26.41 -6.99 1.63
CA THR A 330 26.40 -7.11 0.17
C THR A 330 25.08 -7.66 -0.38
N GLU A 331 24.15 -8.05 0.48
CA GLU A 331 22.79 -8.41 0.12
C GLU A 331 21.90 -7.14 0.17
N PRO A 332 21.70 -6.44 -0.95
CA PRO A 332 20.98 -5.15 -0.95
C PRO A 332 19.51 -5.28 -0.52
N ARG A 333 18.93 -6.48 -0.56
CA ARG A 333 17.52 -6.72 -0.19
C ARG A 333 17.19 -6.25 1.22
N MET A 334 17.98 -6.69 2.21
CA MET A 334 17.68 -6.40 3.62
C MET A 334 18.02 -4.95 3.98
N VAL A 335 19.05 -4.38 3.37
CA VAL A 335 19.38 -2.95 3.49
C VAL A 335 18.24 -2.10 2.92
N VAL A 336 17.79 -2.39 1.69
CA VAL A 336 16.70 -1.65 1.04
C VAL A 336 15.40 -1.81 1.83
N ALA A 337 15.05 -3.03 2.26
CA ALA A 337 13.88 -3.24 3.11
C ALA A 337 13.96 -2.42 4.40
N GLY A 338 15.14 -2.36 5.05
CA GLY A 338 15.34 -1.56 6.25
C GLY A 338 15.22 -0.06 6.00
N VAL A 339 15.84 0.46 4.94
CA VAL A 339 15.73 1.88 4.54
C VAL A 339 14.29 2.26 4.22
N LEU A 340 13.57 1.43 3.45
CA LEU A 340 12.16 1.66 3.12
C LEU A 340 11.26 1.61 4.36
N THR A 341 11.53 0.71 5.32
CA THR A 341 10.84 0.76 6.62
C THR A 341 11.20 2.04 7.38
N GLY A 342 12.47 2.44 7.34
CA GLY A 342 13.00 3.58 8.11
C GLY A 342 12.47 4.94 7.67
N VAL A 343 12.04 5.10 6.42
CA VAL A 343 11.40 6.35 5.93
C VAL A 343 9.91 6.45 6.30
N LEU A 344 9.26 5.34 6.67
CA LEU A 344 7.83 5.31 6.96
C LEU A 344 7.37 6.26 8.09
N PRO A 345 8.15 6.58 9.14
CA PRO A 345 7.69 7.54 10.15
C PRO A 345 7.25 8.90 9.59
N MET A 346 7.87 9.37 8.51
CA MET A 346 7.51 10.62 7.83
C MET A 346 6.57 10.44 6.62
N VAL A 347 6.36 9.20 6.17
CA VAL A 347 5.39 8.86 5.11
C VAL A 347 4.03 8.54 5.72
N HIS A 348 3.98 7.59 6.66
CA HIS A 348 2.82 7.21 7.46
C HIS A 348 3.22 6.38 8.69
N ILE A 349 3.03 6.93 9.89
CA ILE A 349 3.54 6.35 11.15
C ILE A 349 2.89 5.02 11.54
N HIS A 350 1.59 4.81 11.28
CA HIS A 350 0.95 3.51 11.57
C HIS A 350 1.51 2.42 10.66
N THR A 351 1.87 2.75 9.42
CA THR A 351 2.53 1.80 8.52
C THR A 351 3.92 1.43 9.04
N PHE A 352 4.67 2.39 9.58
CA PHE A 352 5.96 2.08 10.23
C PHE A 352 5.79 1.06 11.36
N ALA A 353 4.82 1.27 12.25
CA ALA A 353 4.54 0.36 13.36
C ALA A 353 4.17 -1.05 12.87
N VAL A 354 3.25 -1.14 11.89
CA VAL A 354 2.82 -2.42 11.33
C VAL A 354 3.95 -3.15 10.61
N VAL A 355 4.74 -2.46 9.77
CA VAL A 355 5.84 -3.07 9.02
C VAL A 355 6.95 -3.52 9.96
N GLY A 356 7.36 -2.67 10.91
CA GLY A 356 8.36 -2.99 11.92
C GLY A 356 7.94 -4.18 12.78
N GLY A 357 6.71 -4.17 13.31
CA GLY A 357 6.18 -5.27 14.11
C GLY A 357 5.99 -6.56 13.30
N THR A 358 5.59 -6.48 12.03
CA THR A 358 5.48 -7.65 11.13
C THR A 358 6.85 -8.29 10.91
N ALA A 359 7.87 -7.48 10.61
CA ALA A 359 9.24 -7.96 10.45
C ALA A 359 9.74 -8.63 11.74
N PHE A 360 9.50 -8.03 12.91
CA PHE A 360 9.85 -8.61 14.20
C PHE A 360 9.17 -9.99 14.41
N LEU A 361 7.85 -10.06 14.20
CA LEU A 361 7.08 -11.29 14.37
C LEU A 361 7.53 -12.39 13.39
N TRP A 362 7.86 -12.05 12.14
CA TRP A 362 8.43 -13.02 11.19
C TRP A 362 9.83 -13.48 11.59
N GLY A 363 10.71 -12.57 12.05
CA GLY A 363 12.04 -12.93 12.55
C GLY A 363 12.00 -13.96 13.68
N ILE A 364 10.97 -13.88 14.54
CA ILE A 364 10.73 -14.89 15.59
C ILE A 364 10.11 -16.16 15.00
N ALA A 365 9.06 -16.04 14.20
CA ALA A 365 8.24 -17.16 13.71
C ALA A 365 9.01 -18.12 12.79
N PHE A 366 9.84 -17.59 11.88
CA PHE A 366 10.63 -18.39 10.94
C PHE A 366 11.93 -18.96 11.54
N ARG A 367 12.29 -18.55 12.77
CA ARG A 367 13.40 -19.11 13.57
C ARG A 367 14.76 -19.13 12.84
N GLU A 368 14.97 -18.28 11.85
CA GLU A 368 16.19 -18.22 11.04
C GLU A 368 17.46 -17.96 11.86
N TRP A 369 17.31 -17.25 12.97
CA TRP A 369 18.38 -17.02 13.93
C TRP A 369 18.92 -18.32 14.54
N ARG A 370 18.10 -19.37 14.71
CA ARG A 370 18.56 -20.70 15.15
C ARG A 370 19.35 -21.43 14.08
N ALA A 371 19.16 -21.06 12.81
CA ALA A 371 19.88 -21.61 11.67
C ALA A 371 21.14 -20.78 11.31
N GLY A 372 21.52 -19.81 12.15
CA GLY A 372 22.69 -18.94 11.92
C GLY A 372 22.44 -17.79 10.93
N ARG A 373 21.21 -17.59 10.43
CA ARG A 373 20.84 -16.54 9.46
C ARG A 373 20.33 -15.24 10.13
N TRP A 374 20.87 -14.87 11.30
CA TRP A 374 20.40 -13.70 12.06
C TRP A 374 20.98 -12.36 11.57
N LEU A 375 22.12 -12.40 10.87
CA LEU A 375 22.86 -11.19 10.51
C LEU A 375 22.16 -10.30 9.47
N PRO A 376 21.48 -10.85 8.42
CA PRO A 376 20.67 -10.04 7.52
C PRO A 376 19.52 -9.31 8.25
N TRP A 377 18.94 -9.92 9.29
CA TRP A 377 17.94 -9.27 10.14
C TRP A 377 18.52 -8.11 10.96
N VAL A 378 19.75 -8.26 11.46
CA VAL A 378 20.46 -7.15 12.13
C VAL A 378 20.75 -6.03 11.15
N VAL A 379 21.15 -6.33 9.92
CA VAL A 379 21.33 -5.32 8.87
C VAL A 379 20.01 -4.59 8.56
N TYR A 380 18.89 -5.32 8.47
CA TYR A 380 17.56 -4.72 8.31
C TYR A 380 17.22 -3.76 9.46
N VAL A 381 17.37 -4.20 10.71
CA VAL A 381 17.09 -3.38 11.90
C VAL A 381 18.01 -2.15 11.94
N ALA A 382 19.32 -2.35 11.76
CA ALA A 382 20.29 -1.26 11.77
C ALA A 382 20.00 -0.21 10.68
N SER A 383 19.70 -0.65 9.46
CA SER A 383 19.34 0.23 8.34
C SER A 383 18.01 0.96 8.61
N THR A 384 17.04 0.29 9.22
CA THR A 384 15.77 0.91 9.65
C THR A 384 16.03 2.00 10.68
N MET A 385 16.78 1.70 11.74
CA MET A 385 17.04 2.65 12.83
C MET A 385 17.89 3.84 12.37
N ALA A 386 18.89 3.60 11.50
CA ALA A 386 19.74 4.64 10.95
C ALA A 386 18.95 5.73 10.21
N VAL A 387 17.81 5.37 9.61
CA VAL A 387 16.91 6.31 8.93
C VAL A 387 15.79 6.79 9.87
N ALA A 388 15.09 5.88 10.54
CA ALA A 388 13.91 6.22 11.34
C ALA A 388 14.21 7.13 12.53
N VAL A 389 15.33 6.90 13.24
CA VAL A 389 15.64 7.65 14.47
C VAL A 389 15.85 9.14 14.18
N PRO A 390 16.68 9.55 13.20
CA PRO A 390 16.79 10.96 12.83
C PRO A 390 15.47 11.59 12.39
N LEU A 391 14.65 10.87 11.61
CA LEU A 391 13.37 11.38 11.11
C LEU A 391 12.34 11.56 12.24
N LEU A 392 12.25 10.60 13.17
CA LEU A 392 11.42 10.70 14.36
C LEU A 392 11.89 11.84 15.28
N ALA A 393 13.19 11.98 15.45
CA ALA A 393 13.76 13.09 16.22
C ALA A 393 13.47 14.44 15.57
N TRP A 394 13.43 14.52 14.24
CA TRP A 394 13.04 15.71 13.49
C TRP A 394 11.56 16.05 13.69
N THR A 395 10.63 15.11 13.48
CA THR A 395 9.19 15.37 13.60
C THR A 395 8.72 15.61 15.03
N ALA A 396 9.47 15.15 16.03
CA ALA A 396 9.21 15.41 17.43
C ALA A 396 9.56 16.86 17.86
N ARG A 397 10.40 17.59 17.11
CA ARG A 397 10.81 18.96 17.48
C ARG A 397 9.62 19.91 17.44
N GLY A 398 9.33 20.55 18.58
CA GLY A 398 8.21 21.49 18.70
C GLY A 398 6.83 20.83 18.57
N SER A 399 6.76 19.49 18.66
CA SER A 399 5.51 18.74 18.69
C SER A 399 4.70 19.08 19.93
N GLN A 400 3.42 19.35 19.74
CA GLN A 400 2.43 19.48 20.82
C GLN A 400 1.60 18.19 21.00
N ALA A 401 1.94 17.11 20.27
CA ALA A 401 1.20 15.86 20.34
C ALA A 401 1.55 15.06 21.59
N SER A 402 0.53 14.63 22.34
CA SER A 402 0.72 13.75 23.49
C SER A 402 0.76 12.29 23.06
N ILE A 403 1.84 11.57 23.39
CA ILE A 403 1.98 10.13 23.15
C ILE A 403 0.97 9.32 23.98
N SER A 404 0.61 9.79 25.19
CA SER A 404 -0.33 9.07 26.06
C SER A 404 -1.75 9.05 25.50
N ALA A 405 -2.12 9.99 24.62
CA ALA A 405 -3.42 9.99 23.95
C ALA A 405 -3.57 8.81 22.97
N PHE A 406 -2.46 8.28 22.46
CA PHE A 406 -2.48 7.21 21.46
C PHE A 406 -2.78 5.83 22.04
N PHE A 407 -2.43 5.59 23.31
CA PHE A 407 -2.51 4.26 23.91
C PHE A 407 -3.55 4.20 25.02
N GLY A 408 -4.43 3.19 24.94
CA GLY A 408 -5.43 2.90 25.96
C GLY A 408 -5.93 1.46 25.80
N LEU A 409 -6.43 0.86 26.89
CA LEU A 409 -7.11 -0.43 26.81
C LEU A 409 -8.54 -0.17 26.33
N GLU A 410 -8.92 -0.76 25.20
CA GLU A 410 -10.26 -0.65 24.61
C GLU A 410 -10.64 -2.02 24.06
N LEU A 411 -11.65 -2.66 24.68
CA LEU A 411 -12.08 -4.00 24.31
C LEU A 411 -13.21 -3.92 23.28
N GLY A 412 -12.93 -4.45 22.09
CA GLY A 412 -13.83 -4.38 20.95
C GLY A 412 -13.73 -3.04 20.23
N TRP A 413 -13.14 -3.05 19.04
CA TRP A 413 -13.00 -1.80 18.28
C TRP A 413 -14.35 -1.27 17.83
N ASP A 414 -14.73 -0.08 18.35
CA ASP A 414 -15.87 0.74 17.91
C ASP A 414 -17.21 -0.03 17.78
N HIS A 415 -17.36 -1.13 18.55
CA HIS A 415 -18.47 -2.07 18.38
C HIS A 415 -19.76 -1.63 19.08
N GLY A 416 -19.70 -0.58 19.91
CA GLY A 416 -20.81 -0.10 20.71
C GLY A 416 -21.43 -1.22 21.56
N ALA A 417 -22.76 -1.37 21.49
CA ALA A 417 -23.49 -2.42 22.20
C ALA A 417 -23.60 -3.74 21.43
N HIS A 418 -23.03 -3.83 20.22
CA HIS A 418 -23.22 -5.00 19.36
C HIS A 418 -22.31 -6.16 19.77
N PRO A 419 -22.78 -7.43 19.69
CA PRO A 419 -21.92 -8.58 19.92
C PRO A 419 -20.75 -8.61 18.93
N LEU A 420 -19.52 -8.76 19.43
CA LEU A 420 -18.30 -8.71 18.60
C LEU A 420 -18.29 -9.63 17.37
N PRO A 421 -18.74 -10.90 17.46
CA PRO A 421 -18.78 -11.76 16.27
C PRO A 421 -19.72 -11.24 15.19
N TRP A 422 -20.88 -10.69 15.59
CA TRP A 422 -21.83 -10.10 14.65
C TRP A 422 -21.30 -8.79 14.06
N PHE A 423 -20.72 -7.93 14.89
CA PHE A 423 -20.10 -6.68 14.46
C PHE A 423 -19.07 -6.93 13.35
N TRP A 424 -18.15 -7.88 13.56
CA TRP A 424 -17.12 -8.19 12.57
C TRP A 424 -17.67 -8.90 11.34
N LEU A 425 -18.63 -9.82 11.49
CA LEU A 425 -19.27 -10.47 10.34
C LEU A 425 -20.00 -9.44 9.47
N ALA A 426 -20.70 -8.50 10.07
CA ALA A 426 -21.34 -7.42 9.34
C ALA A 426 -20.28 -6.54 8.66
N ASN A 427 -19.28 -6.05 9.39
CA ASN A 427 -18.31 -5.08 8.87
C ASN A 427 -17.29 -5.64 7.88
N THR A 428 -17.09 -6.96 7.82
CA THR A 428 -16.14 -7.61 6.88
C THR A 428 -16.80 -8.61 5.94
N GLY A 429 -18.10 -8.82 6.07
CA GLY A 429 -18.87 -9.76 5.27
C GLY A 429 -18.28 -11.16 5.30
N ALA A 430 -18.18 -11.78 4.12
CA ALA A 430 -17.65 -13.13 3.98
C ALA A 430 -16.12 -13.22 4.11
N PHE A 431 -15.40 -12.11 4.31
CA PHE A 431 -13.93 -12.11 4.30
C PHE A 431 -13.32 -12.94 5.44
N ILE A 432 -13.73 -12.69 6.69
CA ILE A 432 -13.25 -13.47 7.85
C ILE A 432 -13.63 -14.95 7.71
N PRO A 433 -14.91 -15.32 7.43
CA PRO A 433 -15.28 -16.71 7.18
C PRO A 433 -14.46 -17.38 6.07
N ALA A 434 -14.25 -16.69 4.95
CA ALA A 434 -13.46 -17.20 3.83
C ALA A 434 -11.98 -17.39 4.20
N PHE A 435 -11.41 -16.45 4.96
CA PHE A 435 -10.04 -16.56 5.47
C PHE A 435 -9.91 -17.78 6.37
N VAL A 436 -10.80 -17.96 7.35
CA VAL A 436 -10.81 -19.13 8.24
C VAL A 436 -11.00 -20.43 7.45
N ALA A 437 -11.95 -20.46 6.50
CA ALA A 437 -12.18 -21.63 5.65
C ALA A 437 -10.92 -22.01 4.85
N ALA A 438 -10.18 -21.02 4.34
CA ALA A 438 -8.91 -21.26 3.65
C ALA A 438 -7.85 -21.88 4.59
N LEU A 439 -7.74 -21.37 5.83
CA LEU A 439 -6.81 -21.90 6.83
C LEU A 439 -7.16 -23.34 7.25
N LEU A 440 -8.45 -23.66 7.33
CA LEU A 440 -8.97 -24.97 7.73
C LEU A 440 -9.08 -25.97 6.58
N TRP A 441 -8.85 -25.55 5.32
CA TRP A 441 -8.95 -26.45 4.18
C TRP A 441 -7.88 -27.55 4.24
N ARG A 442 -8.33 -28.81 4.33
CA ARG A 442 -7.49 -30.04 4.43
C ARG A 442 -7.88 -31.08 3.38
N GLY A 443 -7.99 -30.69 2.11
CA GLY A 443 -8.09 -31.65 1.01
C GLY A 443 -6.81 -32.50 0.87
N ASP A 444 -6.54 -33.04 -0.33
CA ASP A 444 -5.34 -33.87 -0.59
C ASP A 444 -4.04 -33.24 -0.07
N ARG A 445 -3.96 -31.91 -0.11
CA ARG A 445 -2.97 -31.11 0.61
C ARG A 445 -3.66 -29.91 1.26
N PRO A 446 -3.13 -29.40 2.40
CA PRO A 446 -3.58 -28.14 2.96
C PRO A 446 -3.50 -27.03 1.91
N LEU A 447 -4.56 -26.22 1.79
CA LEU A 447 -4.57 -25.09 0.87
C LEU A 447 -3.50 -24.06 1.25
N VAL A 448 -3.36 -23.82 2.56
CA VAL A 448 -2.40 -22.90 3.14
C VAL A 448 -1.28 -23.72 3.79
N PRO A 449 -0.11 -23.84 3.16
CA PRO A 449 1.01 -24.59 3.72
C PRO A 449 1.59 -23.90 4.95
N ARG A 450 2.35 -24.62 5.77
CA ARG A 450 2.93 -24.11 7.03
C ARG A 450 3.68 -22.79 6.87
N ARG A 451 4.51 -22.65 5.83
CA ARG A 451 5.24 -21.39 5.57
C ARG A 451 4.29 -20.21 5.33
N LEU A 452 3.18 -20.44 4.62
CA LEU A 452 2.16 -19.42 4.39
C LEU A 452 1.34 -19.12 5.65
N LEU A 453 1.15 -20.09 6.54
CA LEU A 453 0.56 -19.86 7.88
C LEU A 453 1.45 -18.96 8.76
N LEU A 454 2.77 -19.23 8.79
CA LEU A 454 3.73 -18.39 9.53
C LEU A 454 3.78 -16.98 8.94
N TYR A 455 3.64 -16.86 7.62
CA TYR A 455 3.48 -15.58 6.96
C TYR A 455 2.22 -14.83 7.41
N ALA A 456 1.07 -15.51 7.50
CA ALA A 456 -0.21 -14.88 7.85
C ALA A 456 -0.31 -14.45 9.33
N LEU A 457 0.51 -15.04 10.21
CA LEU A 457 0.45 -14.83 11.66
C LEU A 457 0.49 -13.36 12.10
N PRO A 458 1.42 -12.49 11.63
CA PRO A 458 1.44 -11.10 12.06
C PRO A 458 0.18 -10.33 11.68
N PHE A 459 -0.44 -10.66 10.55
CA PHE A 459 -1.67 -10.00 10.13
C PHE A 459 -2.85 -10.36 11.02
N VAL A 460 -2.91 -11.61 11.53
CA VAL A 460 -3.87 -11.98 12.59
C VAL A 460 -3.60 -11.17 13.86
N VAL A 461 -2.33 -10.94 14.22
CA VAL A 461 -1.98 -10.06 15.35
C VAL A 461 -2.49 -8.63 15.10
N TRP A 462 -2.36 -8.11 13.88
CA TRP A 462 -2.90 -6.78 13.51
C TRP A 462 -4.43 -6.71 13.42
N PHE A 463 -5.13 -7.85 13.50
CA PHE A 463 -6.56 -7.88 13.77
C PHE A 463 -6.86 -7.85 15.28
N ILE A 464 -6.06 -8.55 16.08
CA ILE A 464 -6.31 -8.68 17.52
C ILE A 464 -5.91 -7.41 18.28
N VAL A 465 -4.73 -6.86 18.02
CA VAL A 465 -4.17 -5.72 18.76
C VAL A 465 -5.11 -4.50 18.76
N PRO A 466 -5.57 -3.99 17.61
CA PRO A 466 -6.49 -2.84 17.60
C PRO A 466 -7.92 -3.15 18.08
N ASN A 467 -8.26 -4.42 18.34
CA ASN A 467 -9.49 -4.82 19.05
C ASN A 467 -9.33 -4.80 20.59
N VAL A 468 -8.11 -4.66 21.10
CA VAL A 468 -7.81 -4.68 22.54
C VAL A 468 -7.19 -3.36 23.00
N LEU A 469 -6.50 -2.66 22.10
CA LEU A 469 -5.80 -1.42 22.38
C LEU A 469 -6.28 -0.32 21.45
N ARG A 470 -6.50 0.87 22.01
CA ARG A 470 -6.48 2.13 21.26
C ARG A 470 -5.05 2.41 20.83
N LEU A 471 -4.86 2.72 19.54
CA LEU A 471 -3.55 3.01 18.93
C LEU A 471 -3.48 4.41 18.32
N ALA A 472 -4.56 5.18 18.42
CA ALA A 472 -4.69 6.54 17.92
C ALA A 472 -5.61 7.36 18.85
N PRO A 473 -5.53 8.71 18.84
CA PRO A 473 -6.36 9.55 19.70
C PRO A 473 -7.87 9.33 19.49
N TRP A 474 -8.28 9.08 18.25
CA TRP A 474 -9.64 8.67 17.90
C TRP A 474 -9.71 7.16 17.78
N LEU A 475 -10.64 6.50 18.47
CA LEU A 475 -10.75 5.04 18.46
C LEU A 475 -10.94 4.47 17.04
N TRP A 476 -11.74 5.16 16.22
CA TRP A 476 -11.99 4.76 14.83
C TRP A 476 -10.69 4.66 14.00
N ASP A 477 -9.68 5.49 14.28
CA ASP A 477 -8.41 5.50 13.54
C ASP A 477 -7.61 4.18 13.65
N ASN A 478 -7.96 3.29 14.58
CA ASN A 478 -7.45 1.92 14.60
C ASN A 478 -7.69 1.17 13.27
N ILE A 479 -8.65 1.61 12.44
CA ILE A 479 -8.88 1.10 11.08
C ILE A 479 -7.61 1.16 10.22
N LYS A 480 -6.71 2.13 10.46
CA LYS A 480 -5.41 2.29 9.78
C LYS A 480 -4.46 1.11 10.05
N VAL A 481 -4.70 0.35 11.11
CA VAL A 481 -4.02 -0.91 11.43
C VAL A 481 -4.82 -2.11 10.90
N PHE A 482 -6.15 -2.12 11.07
CA PHE A 482 -7.00 -3.21 10.57
C PHE A 482 -6.93 -3.40 9.05
N VAL A 483 -6.71 -2.34 8.28
CA VAL A 483 -6.54 -2.46 6.83
C VAL A 483 -5.33 -3.35 6.46
N TYR A 484 -4.33 -3.46 7.34
CA TYR A 484 -3.20 -4.38 7.15
C TYR A 484 -3.56 -5.83 7.46
N TRP A 485 -4.48 -6.09 8.39
CA TRP A 485 -5.09 -7.42 8.53
C TRP A 485 -5.77 -7.83 7.22
N TRP A 486 -6.59 -6.94 6.66
CA TRP A 486 -7.25 -7.20 5.37
C TRP A 486 -6.22 -7.42 4.26
N LEU A 487 -5.24 -6.52 4.10
CA LEU A 487 -4.18 -6.62 3.11
C LEU A 487 -3.42 -7.96 3.20
N GLY A 488 -3.04 -8.37 4.41
CA GLY A 488 -2.33 -9.65 4.63
C GLY A 488 -3.21 -10.89 4.44
N GLY A 489 -4.52 -10.77 4.64
CA GLY A 489 -5.50 -11.83 4.41
C GLY A 489 -5.91 -12.01 2.96
N VAL A 490 -5.83 -10.96 2.14
CA VAL A 490 -6.22 -10.95 0.72
C VAL A 490 -5.56 -12.09 -0.09
N PRO A 491 -4.24 -12.35 -0.01
CA PRO A 491 -3.63 -13.48 -0.72
C PRO A 491 -4.23 -14.85 -0.35
N ILE A 492 -4.63 -15.03 0.91
CA ILE A 492 -5.19 -16.28 1.44
C ILE A 492 -6.62 -16.49 0.93
N VAL A 493 -7.46 -15.45 1.00
CA VAL A 493 -8.83 -15.48 0.49
C VAL A 493 -8.85 -15.64 -1.04
N ALA A 494 -7.96 -14.93 -1.74
CA ALA A 494 -7.81 -15.06 -3.19
C ALA A 494 -7.37 -16.47 -3.59
N LEU A 495 -6.53 -17.13 -2.79
CA LEU A 495 -6.12 -18.51 -3.01
C LEU A 495 -7.30 -19.50 -2.83
N LEU A 496 -8.19 -19.27 -1.88
CA LEU A 496 -9.44 -20.04 -1.74
C LEU A 496 -10.32 -19.90 -2.97
N LEU A 497 -10.57 -18.67 -3.42
CA LEU A 497 -11.33 -18.43 -4.65
C LEU A 497 -10.70 -19.11 -5.86
N ALA A 498 -9.36 -19.01 -6.01
CA ALA A 498 -8.64 -19.68 -7.07
C ALA A 498 -8.72 -21.21 -6.99
N ARG A 499 -8.79 -21.79 -5.77
CA ARG A 499 -8.96 -23.24 -5.58
C ARG A 499 -10.37 -23.70 -5.95
N LEU A 500 -11.38 -22.92 -5.61
CA LEU A 500 -12.78 -23.19 -5.96
C LEU A 500 -13.03 -23.00 -7.47
N TRP A 501 -12.28 -22.10 -8.10
CA TRP A 501 -12.25 -21.89 -9.55
C TRP A 501 -11.63 -23.09 -10.30
N SER A 502 -12.40 -24.17 -10.40
CA SER A 502 -12.01 -25.45 -11.02
C SER A 502 -12.87 -25.76 -12.26
N ASP A 503 -12.57 -26.87 -12.94
CA ASP A 503 -13.37 -27.37 -14.06
C ASP A 503 -14.73 -27.96 -13.65
N ARG A 504 -14.94 -28.16 -12.34
CA ARG A 504 -16.20 -28.66 -11.80
C ARG A 504 -17.20 -27.52 -11.60
N THR A 505 -18.43 -27.72 -12.09
CA THR A 505 -19.50 -26.72 -12.05
C THR A 505 -19.84 -26.25 -10.64
N GLY A 506 -20.03 -27.16 -9.68
CA GLY A 506 -20.41 -26.82 -8.30
C GLY A 506 -19.44 -25.87 -7.60
N PRO A 507 -18.15 -26.26 -7.42
CA PRO A 507 -17.13 -25.39 -6.85
C PRO A 507 -16.96 -24.06 -7.60
N ARG A 508 -17.09 -24.07 -8.92
CA ARG A 508 -17.01 -22.84 -9.74
C ARG A 508 -18.16 -21.88 -9.42
N ILE A 509 -19.40 -22.38 -9.28
CA ILE A 509 -20.55 -21.57 -8.87
C ILE A 509 -20.30 -20.99 -7.47
N ALA A 510 -19.81 -21.80 -6.53
CA ALA A 510 -19.46 -21.32 -5.18
C ALA A 510 -18.37 -20.24 -5.22
N ALA A 511 -17.36 -20.37 -6.09
CA ALA A 511 -16.32 -19.36 -6.27
C ALA A 511 -16.89 -18.04 -6.79
N VAL A 512 -17.77 -18.10 -7.79
CA VAL A 512 -18.44 -16.92 -8.36
C VAL A 512 -19.31 -16.25 -7.30
N ALA A 513 -20.16 -17.01 -6.61
CA ALA A 513 -21.04 -16.47 -5.57
C ALA A 513 -20.24 -15.81 -4.44
N LEU A 514 -19.19 -16.48 -3.94
CA LEU A 514 -18.32 -15.92 -2.91
C LEU A 514 -17.57 -14.66 -3.40
N ALA A 515 -17.07 -14.66 -4.64
CA ALA A 515 -16.42 -13.48 -5.21
C ALA A 515 -17.38 -12.30 -5.33
N VAL A 516 -18.63 -12.53 -5.76
CA VAL A 516 -19.67 -11.50 -5.84
C VAL A 516 -19.96 -10.94 -4.45
N VAL A 517 -20.15 -11.78 -3.42
CA VAL A 517 -20.39 -11.31 -2.04
C VAL A 517 -19.20 -10.51 -1.50
N LEU A 518 -17.97 -10.95 -1.78
CA LEU A 518 -16.76 -10.26 -1.33
C LEU A 518 -16.52 -8.93 -2.06
N MET A 519 -16.94 -8.80 -3.33
CA MET A 519 -16.78 -7.57 -4.11
C MET A 519 -17.96 -6.60 -3.94
N ALA A 520 -19.17 -7.10 -3.69
CA ALA A 520 -20.30 -6.27 -3.29
C ALA A 520 -20.05 -5.61 -1.92
N ALA A 521 -19.12 -6.14 -1.12
CA ALA A 521 -18.82 -5.64 0.21
C ALA A 521 -18.31 -4.19 0.22
N GLY A 522 -17.68 -3.74 -0.87
CA GLY A 522 -17.24 -2.37 -1.05
C GLY A 522 -18.21 -1.46 -1.80
N ALA A 523 -19.45 -1.91 -2.03
CA ALA A 523 -20.52 -1.10 -2.62
C ALA A 523 -20.91 0.07 -1.70
#